data_AF-A0A6I7WL80-F1
#
_entry.id   AF-A0A6I7WL80-F1
#
_cell.length_a   1.000
_cell.length_b   1.000
_cell.length_c   1.000
_cell.angle_alpha   90.00
_cell.angle_beta   90.00
_cell.angle_gamma   90.00
#
_symmetry.space_group_name_H-M   'P 1'
#
loop_
_entity.id
_entity.type
_entity.pdbx_description
1 polymer ?
#
loop_
_entity_poly.entity_id
_entity_poly.type
_entity_poly.pdbx_seq_one_letter_code
_entity_poly.pdbx_strand_id
1 'polypeptide(L)' 'SSIINGRAGISPEMAVRLSIAFNTSSESWMNQQSQYDLWQAEQHRNELKVSKLLVA' A
#
# COMPACT_ATOMS: atom_id res chain seq x y z
N SER A 1 -11.96 -2.93 -16.06
CA SER A 1 -12.05 -2.77 -14.59
C SER A 1 -10.69 -2.37 -14.08
N SER A 2 -10.49 -1.10 -13.68
CA SER A 2 -9.16 -0.48 -13.52
C SER A 2 -8.35 -1.01 -12.33
N ILE A 3 -9.03 -1.56 -11.31
CA ILE A 3 -8.41 -2.19 -10.14
C ILE A 3 -7.95 -3.61 -10.47
N ILE A 4 -8.78 -4.39 -11.17
CA ILE A 4 -8.41 -5.73 -11.68
C ILE A 4 -7.23 -5.65 -12.67
N ASN A 5 -7.08 -4.52 -13.35
CA ASN A 5 -6.00 -4.31 -14.30
C ASN A 5 -4.70 -3.76 -13.66
N GLY A 6 -4.61 -3.67 -12.33
CA GLY A 6 -3.42 -3.20 -11.61
C GLY A 6 -3.03 -1.75 -11.91
N ARG A 7 -3.93 -0.96 -12.52
CA ARG A 7 -3.66 0.43 -12.92
C ARG A 7 -4.00 1.44 -11.82
N ALA A 8 -4.65 0.99 -10.75
CA ALA A 8 -4.97 1.79 -9.58
C ALA A 8 -4.73 0.94 -8.32
N GLY A 9 -3.93 1.47 -7.39
CA GLY A 9 -3.78 0.88 -6.06
C GLY A 9 -5.12 0.86 -5.31
N ILE A 10 -5.21 0.05 -4.27
CA ILE A 10 -6.40 -0.05 -3.43
C ILE A 10 -6.50 1.22 -2.58
N SER A 11 -7.43 2.11 -2.93
CA SER A 11 -7.77 3.25 -2.09
C SER A 11 -8.55 2.82 -0.83
N PRO A 12 -8.59 3.64 0.24
CA PRO A 12 -9.40 3.34 1.43
C PRO A 12 -10.87 3.08 1.12
N GLU A 13 -11.48 3.86 0.22
CA GLU A 13 -12.87 3.64 -0.21
C GLU A 13 -13.04 2.28 -0.90
N MET A 14 -12.07 1.87 -1.72
CA MET A 14 -12.08 0.56 -2.36
C MET A 14 -11.87 -0.57 -1.37
N ALA A 15 -11.02 -0.39 -0.37
CA ALA A 15 -10.86 -1.37 0.71
C ALA A 15 -12.18 -1.62 1.44
N VAL A 16 -12.99 -0.58 1.68
CA VAL A 16 -14.34 -0.72 2.25
C VAL A 16 -15.31 -1.41 1.27
N ARG A 17 -15.25 -1.10 -0.02
CA ARG A 17 -16.07 -1.80 -1.03
C ARG A 17 -15.72 -3.30 -1.11
N LEU A 18 -14.44 -3.64 -1.03
CA LEU A 18 -13.95 -5.03 -1.05
C LEU A 18 -14.29 -5.77 0.25
N SER A 19 -14.24 -5.09 1.41
CA SER A 19 -14.61 -5.69 2.69
C SER A 19 -16.08 -6.14 2.68
N ILE A 20 -16.98 -5.28 2.17
CA ILE A 20 -18.40 -5.59 2.00
C ILE A 20 -18.61 -6.71 0.98
N ALA A 21 -17.97 -6.62 -0.20
CA ALA A 21 -18.18 -7.56 -1.29
C ALA A 21 -17.70 -8.99 -0.98
N PHE A 22 -16.59 -9.12 -0.24
CA PHE A 22 -15.93 -10.40 0.02
C PHE A 22 -16.06 -10.86 1.48
N ASN A 23 -16.80 -10.14 2.32
CA ASN A 23 -16.91 -10.40 3.76
C ASN A 23 -15.51 -10.51 4.43
N THR A 24 -14.65 -9.54 4.12
CA THR A 24 -13.27 -9.42 4.64
C THR A 24 -13.11 -8.10 5.42
N SER A 25 -11.90 -7.75 5.89
CA SER A 25 -11.66 -6.45 6.55
C SER A 25 -10.99 -5.44 5.62
N SER A 26 -11.41 -4.17 5.71
CA SER A 26 -10.78 -3.07 4.98
C SER A 26 -9.32 -2.87 5.40
N GLU A 27 -8.99 -3.11 6.67
CA GLU A 27 -7.62 -3.04 7.18
C GLU A 27 -6.71 -4.06 6.49
N SER A 28 -7.20 -5.27 6.23
CA SER A 28 -6.42 -6.30 5.53
C SER A 28 -6.05 -5.86 4.12
N TRP A 29 -6.99 -5.24 3.39
CA TRP A 29 -6.73 -4.69 2.05
C TRP A 29 -5.74 -3.51 2.08
N MET A 30 -5.88 -2.61 3.05
CA MET A 30 -4.94 -1.50 3.22
C MET A 30 -3.54 -1.97 3.61
N ASN A 31 -3.44 -3.01 4.44
CA ASN A 31 -2.15 -3.61 4.80
C ASN A 31 -1.47 -4.24 3.59
N GLN A 32 -2.21 -4.93 2.72
CA GLN A 32 -1.68 -5.51 1.49
C GLN A 32 -1.15 -4.42 0.54
N GLN A 33 -1.91 -3.33 0.35
CA GLN A 33 -1.46 -2.21 -0.48
C GLN A 33 -0.19 -1.58 0.11
N SER A 34 -0.17 -1.33 1.41
CA SER A 34 1.00 -0.74 2.10
C SER A 34 2.24 -1.63 1.99
N GLN A 35 2.09 -2.95 2.12
CA GLN A 35 3.19 -3.90 1.96
C GLN A 35 3.74 -3.91 0.53
N TYR A 36 2.86 -3.85 -0.47
CA TYR A 36 3.27 -3.76 -1.87
C TYR A 36 4.02 -2.46 -2.16
N ASP A 37 3.49 -1.33 -1.69
CA ASP A 37 4.11 -0.01 -1.88
C ASP A 37 5.47 0.08 -1.18
N LEU A 38 5.58 -0.48 0.03
CA LEU A 38 6.86 -0.59 0.74
C LEU A 38 7.86 -1.46 -0.02
N TRP A 39 7.42 -2.62 -0.53
CA TRP A 39 8.29 -3.51 -1.31
C TRP A 39 8.84 -2.81 -2.56
N GLN A 40 8.00 -2.05 -3.26
CA GLN A 40 8.40 -1.22 -4.41
C GLN A 40 9.38 -0.10 -4.02
N ALA A 41 9.12 0.60 -2.91
CA ALA A 41 10.00 1.65 -2.40
C ALA A 41 11.38 1.08 -1.99
N GLU A 42 11.41 -0.10 -1.39
CA GLU A 42 12.64 -0.79 -1.01
C GLU A 42 13.52 -1.16 -2.21
N GLN A 43 12.94 -1.39 -3.40
CA GLN A 43 13.75 -1.63 -4.62
C GLN A 43 14.59 -0.42 -5.01
N HIS A 44 14.18 0.79 -4.62
CA HIS A 44 14.84 2.06 -4.94
C HIS A 44 15.47 2.70 -3.69
N ARG A 45 15.70 1.90 -2.64
CA ARG A 45 16.16 2.40 -1.34
C ARG A 45 17.47 3.19 -1.43
N ASN A 46 18.36 2.79 -2.32
CA ASN A 46 19.66 3.44 -2.55
C ASN A 46 19.55 4.83 -3.21
N GLU A 47 18.41 5.15 -3.83
CA GLU A 47 18.14 6.47 -4.42
C GLU A 47 17.64 7.48 -3.36
N LEU A 48 17.19 6.99 -2.21
CA LEU A 48 16.70 7.81 -1.11
C LEU A 48 17.87 8.51 -0.40
N LYS A 49 17.99 9.82 -0.59
CA LYS A 49 19.00 10.66 0.06
C LYS A 49 18.58 11.05 1.47
N VAL A 50 18.67 10.09 2.39
CA VAL A 50 18.28 10.26 3.81
C VAL A 50 19.48 10.13 4.75
N SER A 51 19.53 10.94 5.80
CA SER A 51 20.52 10.84 6.88
C SER A 51 19.83 10.47 8.18
N LYS A 52 20.42 9.56 8.97
CA LYS A 52 19.87 9.15 10.26
C LYS A 52 19.89 10.35 11.21
N LEU A 53 18.73 10.72 11.76
CA LEU A 53 18.65 11.75 12.78
C LEU A 53 19.22 11.19 14.09
N LEU A 54 20.28 11.83 14.59
CA LEU A 54 20.78 11.62 15.95
C LEU A 54 20.15 12.69 16.83
N VAL A 55 19.27 12.27 17.74
CA VAL A 55 18.82 13.12 18.85
C VAL A 55 19.84 12.96 19.96
N ALA A 56 20.48 14.06 20.35
CA ALA A 56 21.41 14.13 21.48
C ALA A 56 20.65 14.23 22.81
#